data_AF-A0A060YLF8-F1
#
_entry.id   AF-A0A060YLF8-F1
#
_cell.length_a   1.000
_cell.length_b   1.000
_cell.length_c   1.000
_cell.angle_alpha   90.00
_cell.angle_beta   90.00
_cell.angle_gamma   90.00
#
_symmetry.space_group_name_H-M   'P 1'
#
loop_
_entity.id
_entity.type
_entity.pdbx_description
1 polymer ?
#
loop_
_entity_poly.entity_id
_entity_poly.type
_entity_poly.pdbx_seq_one_letter_code
_entity_poly.pdbx_strand_id
1 'polypeptide(L)'
;KISVSQCAKLIETYPKRLTAVIAAKHKHLQTFHYVHPDDTPVANAKAGPGDGEEEDGADGTGGNGRLWRTVIIGEQEHRIDMQVIRPYLRVITHGGYYGEGLNAIIVFSACYLPDSSCADYHYIMENLFLYVVSSLEMLVAEDYLIIYMNGATPRGKMPGIGWLKKCYQMIDRRLRKNLKSLVIAHPTWFIRTVLAISRPFISVKFMNKIQYVHSLDELAEIVPMEHVQVPECVVQ
;
A
#
# COMPACT_ATOMS: atom_id res chain seq x y z
N LYS A 1 -13.98 1.97 -13.16
CA LYS A 1 -13.83 3.36 -13.65
C LYS A 1 -14.80 4.22 -12.86
N ILE A 2 -14.33 5.13 -11.99
CA ILE A 2 -15.21 6.09 -11.32
C ILE A 2 -15.68 7.09 -12.38
N SER A 3 -16.99 7.32 -12.47
CA SER A 3 -17.53 8.24 -13.48
C SER A 3 -17.21 9.69 -13.11
N VAL A 4 -17.13 10.56 -14.11
CA VAL A 4 -16.96 12.02 -13.92
C VAL A 4 -18.07 12.58 -13.00
N SER A 5 -19.27 11.98 -13.01
CA SER A 5 -20.38 12.38 -12.13
C SER A 5 -20.19 11.98 -10.66
N GLN A 6 -19.49 10.88 -10.37
CA GLN A 6 -19.14 10.48 -9.01
C GLN A 6 -18.03 11.37 -8.42
N CYS A 7 -17.06 11.79 -9.24
CA CYS A 7 -16.09 12.79 -8.84
C CYS A 7 -16.73 14.14 -8.51
N ALA A 8 -17.70 14.60 -9.31
CA ALA A 8 -18.41 15.86 -9.07
C ALA A 8 -19.17 15.89 -7.73
N LYS A 9 -19.86 14.80 -7.36
CA LYS A 9 -20.56 14.69 -6.06
C LYS A 9 -19.63 14.72 -4.84
N LEU A 10 -18.45 14.12 -4.95
CA LEU A 10 -17.44 14.14 -3.90
C LEU A 10 -16.86 15.56 -3.72
N ILE A 11 -16.67 16.30 -4.82
CA ILE A 11 -16.16 17.68 -4.82
C ILE A 11 -17.16 18.66 -4.20
N GLU A 12 -18.46 18.50 -4.46
CA GLU A 12 -19.52 19.37 -3.88
C GLU A 12 -19.69 19.19 -2.37
N THR A 13 -19.35 18.02 -1.81
CA THR A 13 -19.65 17.69 -0.41
C THR A 13 -18.56 18.17 0.58
N TYR A 14 -17.31 18.43 0.14
CA TYR A 14 -16.19 18.69 1.06
C TYR A 14 -15.20 19.75 0.56
N PRO A 15 -15.46 21.04 0.80
CA PRO A 15 -14.99 22.11 -0.08
C PRO A 15 -13.53 22.58 0.06
N LYS A 16 -12.71 22.11 1.03
CA LYS A 16 -11.34 22.71 1.22
C LYS A 16 -10.18 21.77 1.54
N ARG A 17 -10.41 20.60 2.13
CA ARG A 17 -9.36 19.56 2.35
C ARG A 17 -9.46 18.39 1.37
N LEU A 18 -10.63 18.18 0.79
CA LEU A 18 -10.88 17.03 -0.09
C LEU A 18 -10.29 17.25 -1.48
N THR A 19 -10.12 18.47 -1.97
CA THR A 19 -9.56 18.71 -3.31
C THR A 19 -8.10 18.26 -3.43
N ALA A 20 -7.27 18.50 -2.41
CA ALA A 20 -5.89 18.01 -2.35
C ALA A 20 -5.83 16.49 -2.15
N VAL A 21 -6.73 15.94 -1.31
CA VAL A 21 -6.84 14.49 -1.09
C VAL A 21 -7.38 13.78 -2.33
N ILE A 22 -8.32 14.36 -3.07
CA ILE A 22 -8.85 13.85 -4.35
C ILE A 22 -7.79 13.96 -5.44
N ALA A 23 -7.04 15.06 -5.52
CA ALA A 23 -5.95 15.20 -6.50
C ALA A 23 -4.82 14.20 -6.22
N ALA A 24 -4.44 14.01 -4.95
CA ALA A 24 -3.46 13.01 -4.53
C ALA A 24 -4.00 11.57 -4.72
N LYS A 25 -5.26 11.32 -4.37
CA LYS A 25 -5.97 10.05 -4.63
C LYS A 25 -6.02 9.77 -6.13
N HIS A 26 -6.32 10.75 -6.97
CA HIS A 26 -6.41 10.60 -8.43
C HIS A 26 -5.05 10.31 -9.05
N LYS A 27 -3.99 11.06 -8.69
CA LYS A 27 -2.63 10.84 -9.20
C LYS A 27 -2.06 9.49 -8.72
N HIS A 28 -2.30 9.09 -7.48
CA HIS A 28 -1.82 7.81 -6.93
C HIS A 28 -2.66 6.61 -7.37
N LEU A 29 -3.98 6.76 -7.54
CA LEU A 29 -4.83 5.76 -8.20
C LEU A 29 -4.41 5.59 -9.66
N GLN A 30 -4.07 6.66 -10.38
CA GLN A 30 -3.46 6.55 -11.71
C GLN A 30 -2.14 5.76 -11.63
N THR A 31 -1.26 6.01 -10.67
CA THR A 31 -0.05 5.19 -10.48
C THR A 31 -0.37 3.71 -10.19
N PHE A 32 -1.36 3.41 -9.36
CA PHE A 32 -1.81 2.03 -9.09
C PHE A 32 -2.47 1.36 -10.30
N HIS A 33 -3.18 2.11 -11.14
CA HIS A 33 -3.81 1.62 -12.36
C HIS A 33 -2.86 1.52 -13.56
N TYR A 34 -1.72 2.23 -13.56
CA TYR A 34 -0.75 2.27 -14.67
C TYR A 34 0.40 1.26 -14.58
N VAL A 35 0.51 0.45 -13.51
CA VAL A 35 1.52 -0.61 -13.47
C VAL A 35 1.01 -1.83 -14.26
N HIS A 36 0.97 -1.72 -15.59
CA HIS A 36 0.99 -2.90 -16.45
C HIS A 36 2.46 -3.34 -16.62
N PRO A 37 2.80 -4.64 -16.49
CA PRO A 37 4.19 -5.10 -16.58
C PRO A 37 4.90 -4.76 -17.90
N ASP A 38 4.13 -4.50 -18.97
CA ASP A 38 4.64 -4.46 -20.35
C ASP A 38 4.85 -3.04 -20.91
N ASP A 39 4.43 -1.98 -20.22
CA ASP A 39 4.59 -0.61 -20.71
C ASP A 39 5.96 -0.04 -20.30
N THR A 40 7.02 -0.56 -20.95
CA THR A 40 8.35 0.04 -20.93
C THR A 40 8.62 0.64 -22.31
N PRO A 41 8.80 1.96 -22.48
CA PRO A 41 9.40 2.44 -23.71
C PRO A 41 10.85 1.96 -23.72
N VAL A 42 11.18 1.10 -24.68
CA VAL A 42 12.56 0.73 -25.00
C VAL A 42 13.25 2.01 -25.49
N ALA A 43 13.97 2.69 -24.61
CA ALA A 43 14.74 3.87 -24.99
C ALA A 43 15.97 3.42 -25.78
N ASN A 44 15.83 3.42 -27.10
CA ASN A 44 16.93 3.31 -28.05
C ASN A 44 17.67 4.66 -28.09
N ALA A 45 19.00 4.62 -28.01
CA ALA A 45 19.84 5.80 -27.96
C ALA A 45 19.78 6.66 -29.24
N LYS A 46 19.76 7.99 -29.09
CA LYS A 46 20.48 8.96 -29.94
C LYS A 46 20.45 10.38 -29.35
N ALA A 47 21.62 11.00 -29.31
CA ALA A 47 21.87 12.35 -28.81
C ALA A 47 21.46 13.45 -29.81
N GLY A 48 21.11 14.63 -29.29
CA GLY A 48 21.00 15.91 -30.00
C GLY A 48 20.56 17.04 -29.05
N PRO A 49 21.16 18.26 -29.10
CA PRO A 49 20.99 19.30 -28.09
C PRO A 49 19.88 20.31 -28.46
N GLY A 50 19.25 20.94 -27.48
CA GLY A 50 18.38 22.10 -27.72
C GLY A 50 17.48 22.46 -26.53
N ASP A 51 17.66 23.69 -26.06
CA ASP A 51 17.08 24.40 -24.92
C ASP A 51 15.53 24.42 -24.84
N GLY A 52 15.00 24.61 -23.61
CA GLY A 52 13.60 24.97 -23.37
C GLY A 52 13.16 24.75 -21.92
N GLU A 53 12.70 25.81 -21.27
CA GLU A 53 12.46 25.99 -19.82
C GLU A 53 11.19 25.31 -19.24
N GLU A 54 11.30 25.00 -17.94
CA GLU A 54 10.30 24.90 -16.85
C GLU A 54 9.07 23.95 -16.94
N GLU A 55 8.95 23.02 -15.97
CA GLU A 55 7.83 23.04 -15.00
C GLU A 55 8.03 22.09 -13.79
N ASP A 56 7.39 22.50 -12.70
CA ASP A 56 7.63 22.20 -11.30
C ASP A 56 7.08 20.83 -10.84
N GLY A 57 7.85 20.15 -9.99
CA GLY A 57 7.52 18.83 -9.43
C GLY A 57 8.76 17.96 -9.32
N ALA A 58 9.52 18.14 -8.25
CA ALA A 58 10.79 17.45 -8.00
C ALA A 58 10.65 15.90 -7.93
N ASP A 59 10.62 15.25 -9.09
CA ASP A 59 11.03 13.87 -9.31
C ASP A 59 12.36 13.91 -10.06
N GLY A 60 13.42 14.18 -9.30
CA GLY A 60 14.76 14.35 -9.85
C GLY A 60 15.33 13.01 -10.27
N THR A 61 15.58 12.82 -11.57
CA THR A 61 16.47 11.76 -12.07
C THR A 61 17.90 12.11 -11.65
N GLY A 62 18.28 11.77 -10.42
CA GLY A 62 19.65 11.93 -9.96
C GLY A 62 20.57 11.11 -10.86
N GLY A 63 21.70 11.67 -11.28
CA GLY A 63 22.61 11.18 -12.34
C GLY A 63 23.18 9.75 -12.23
N ASN A 64 22.67 8.92 -11.32
CA ASN A 64 22.95 7.48 -11.17
C ASN A 64 21.74 6.58 -11.52
N GLY A 65 20.68 7.10 -12.16
CA GLY A 65 19.51 6.30 -12.56
C GLY A 65 18.60 5.84 -11.41
N ARG A 66 18.81 6.36 -10.19
CA ARG A 66 17.92 6.11 -9.04
C ARG A 66 16.70 7.01 -9.10
N LEU A 67 15.51 6.41 -9.04
CA LEU A 67 14.22 7.10 -9.05
C LEU A 67 13.75 7.34 -7.61
N TRP A 68 13.91 8.56 -7.11
CA TRP A 68 13.58 8.89 -5.72
C TRP A 68 12.23 9.59 -5.61
N ARG A 69 11.32 9.05 -4.80
CA ARG A 69 10.07 9.71 -4.44
C ARG A 69 10.13 10.25 -3.02
N THR A 70 9.95 11.56 -2.85
CA THR A 70 9.78 12.17 -1.53
C THR A 70 8.35 11.94 -1.03
N VAL A 71 8.21 11.53 0.23
CA VAL A 71 6.93 11.33 0.92
C VAL A 71 6.99 11.94 2.31
N ILE A 72 5.84 12.37 2.82
CA ILE A 72 5.70 12.78 4.21
C ILE A 72 5.02 11.63 4.96
N ILE A 73 5.59 11.21 6.08
CA ILE A 73 5.00 10.23 7.00
C ILE A 73 4.97 10.87 8.39
N GLY A 74 3.78 11.06 8.93
CA GLY A 74 3.55 11.87 10.12
C GLY A 74 3.96 13.33 9.88
N GLU A 75 5.06 13.74 10.51
CA GLU A 75 5.66 15.08 10.38
C GLU A 75 7.06 15.03 9.77
N GLN A 76 7.51 13.85 9.32
CA GLN A 76 8.86 13.65 8.80
C GLN A 76 8.84 13.44 7.29
N GLU A 77 9.80 14.07 6.62
CA GLU A 77 10.07 13.81 5.21
C GLU A 77 10.95 12.57 5.08
N HIS A 78 10.52 11.66 4.21
CA HIS A 78 11.25 10.46 3.84
C HIS A 78 11.44 10.41 2.32
N ARG A 79 12.48 9.70 1.87
CA ARG A 79 12.73 9.45 0.45
C ARG A 79 12.71 7.96 0.19
N ILE A 80 11.93 7.56 -0.81
CA ILE A 80 11.76 6.17 -1.24
C ILE A 80 12.51 6.00 -2.56
N ASP A 81 13.41 5.03 -2.62
CA ASP A 81 13.97 4.55 -3.88
C ASP A 81 12.91 3.69 -4.59
N MET A 82 12.23 4.28 -5.56
CA MET A 82 11.18 3.63 -6.34
C MET A 82 11.74 2.55 -7.27
N GLN A 83 13.02 2.64 -7.65
CA GLN A 83 13.65 1.69 -8.55
C GLN A 83 13.72 0.30 -7.91
N VAL A 84 14.14 0.22 -6.65
CA VAL A 84 14.34 -1.07 -5.96
C VAL A 84 13.03 -1.73 -5.54
N ILE A 85 11.96 -0.96 -5.34
CA ILE A 85 10.65 -1.50 -4.93
C ILE A 85 9.70 -1.77 -6.10
N ARG A 86 10.02 -1.31 -7.32
CA ARG A 86 9.19 -1.47 -8.51
C ARG A 86 8.67 -2.92 -8.72
N PRO A 87 9.48 -3.98 -8.53
CA PRO A 87 9.00 -5.36 -8.68
C PRO A 87 7.94 -5.78 -7.64
N TYR A 88 7.85 -5.08 -6.51
CA TYR A 88 7.05 -5.44 -5.34
C TYR A 88 5.83 -4.54 -5.13
N LEU A 89 5.56 -3.58 -6.03
CA LEU A 89 4.46 -2.62 -5.86
C LEU A 89 3.09 -3.28 -5.74
N ARG A 90 2.91 -4.49 -6.31
CA ARG A 90 1.71 -5.31 -6.19
C ARG A 90 1.44 -5.82 -4.77
N VAL A 91 2.37 -5.66 -3.83
CA VAL A 91 2.16 -6.02 -2.42
C VAL A 91 0.99 -5.27 -1.80
N ILE A 92 0.66 -4.08 -2.30
CA ILE A 92 -0.46 -3.28 -1.84
C ILE A 92 -1.31 -2.86 -3.04
N THR A 93 -2.62 -3.09 -2.98
CA THR A 93 -3.57 -2.65 -4.00
C THR A 93 -4.83 -2.08 -3.36
N HIS A 94 -5.61 -1.32 -4.13
CA HIS A 94 -6.90 -0.79 -3.70
C HIS A 94 -8.02 -1.75 -4.13
N GLY A 95 -8.72 -2.33 -3.15
CA GLY A 95 -9.79 -3.30 -3.33
C GLY A 95 -11.17 -2.71 -3.54
N GLY A 96 -11.27 -1.40 -3.82
CA GLY A 96 -12.54 -0.69 -3.92
C GLY A 96 -12.93 0.02 -2.62
N TYR A 97 -14.21 0.38 -2.51
CA TYR A 97 -14.77 1.06 -1.35
C TYR A 97 -15.90 0.22 -0.76
N TYR A 98 -16.10 0.27 0.56
CA TYR A 98 -17.21 -0.40 1.25
C TYR A 98 -18.11 0.58 2.02
N GLY A 99 -19.32 0.11 2.34
CA GLY A 99 -20.43 0.94 2.82
C GLY A 99 -20.97 1.82 1.69
N GLU A 100 -21.43 3.02 2.02
CA GLU A 100 -21.89 4.07 1.07
C GLU A 100 -20.75 4.63 0.17
N GLY A 101 -19.70 3.85 -0.10
CA GLY A 101 -18.55 4.24 -0.94
C GLY A 101 -17.52 5.13 -0.25
N LEU A 102 -17.62 5.32 1.08
CA LEU A 102 -16.80 6.29 1.83
C LEU A 102 -15.53 5.69 2.46
N ASN A 103 -15.42 4.37 2.52
CA ASN A 103 -14.33 3.71 3.24
C ASN A 103 -13.50 2.86 2.28
N ALA A 104 -12.20 3.12 2.21
CA ALA A 104 -11.31 2.39 1.30
C ALA A 104 -11.05 0.95 1.79
N ILE A 105 -10.94 0.01 0.85
CA ILE A 105 -10.43 -1.34 1.07
C ILE A 105 -9.00 -1.40 0.54
N ILE A 106 -8.08 -1.80 1.40
CA ILE A 106 -6.67 -1.96 1.05
C ILE A 106 -6.30 -3.43 1.14
N VAL A 107 -5.77 -3.97 0.05
CA VAL A 107 -5.36 -5.36 -0.02
C VAL A 107 -3.84 -5.41 0.10
N PHE A 108 -3.36 -6.08 1.14
CA PHE A 108 -1.95 -6.40 1.34
C PHE A 108 -1.72 -7.85 0.95
N SER A 109 -1.05 -8.09 -0.18
CA SER A 109 -0.79 -9.42 -0.74
C SER A 109 0.62 -9.88 -0.39
N ALA A 110 0.75 -10.70 0.64
CA ALA A 110 2.05 -11.07 1.19
C ALA A 110 2.91 -11.91 0.24
N CYS A 111 2.29 -12.61 -0.73
CA CYS A 111 3.00 -13.41 -1.74
C CYS A 111 3.96 -12.57 -2.61
N TYR A 112 3.72 -11.27 -2.73
CA TYR A 112 4.55 -10.32 -3.47
C TYR A 112 5.64 -9.65 -2.63
N LEU A 113 5.84 -10.07 -1.38
CA LEU A 113 6.99 -9.61 -0.60
C LEU A 113 8.32 -10.15 -1.15
N PRO A 114 9.42 -9.38 -1.01
CA PRO A 114 10.75 -9.86 -1.34
C PRO A 114 11.12 -11.06 -0.48
N ASP A 115 11.91 -11.97 -1.02
CA ASP A 115 12.46 -13.09 -0.26
C ASP A 115 13.72 -12.65 0.50
N SER A 116 13.88 -13.10 1.75
CA SER A 116 15.05 -12.81 2.58
C SER A 116 16.40 -13.21 1.97
N SER A 117 16.40 -14.11 0.98
CA SER A 117 17.60 -14.51 0.23
C SER A 117 18.04 -13.47 -0.81
N CYS A 118 17.23 -12.46 -1.12
CA CYS A 118 17.61 -11.45 -2.11
C CYS A 118 18.71 -10.52 -1.57
N ALA A 119 19.57 -10.05 -2.47
CA ALA A 119 20.50 -8.98 -2.15
C ALA A 119 19.74 -7.74 -1.67
N ASP A 120 20.34 -6.99 -0.74
CA ASP A 120 19.79 -5.75 -0.20
C ASP A 120 18.37 -5.88 0.39
N TYR A 121 17.97 -7.08 0.84
CA TYR A 121 16.62 -7.36 1.38
C TYR A 121 16.16 -6.31 2.40
N HIS A 122 17.03 -5.94 3.35
CA HIS A 122 16.69 -4.93 4.35
C HIS A 122 16.41 -3.56 3.74
N TYR A 123 17.22 -3.13 2.77
CA TYR A 123 17.04 -1.86 2.08
C TYR A 123 15.74 -1.85 1.25
N ILE A 124 15.46 -2.93 0.53
CA ILE A 124 14.21 -3.10 -0.23
C ILE A 124 13.01 -3.06 0.72
N MET A 125 13.06 -3.80 1.81
CA MET A 125 11.96 -3.86 2.79
C MET A 125 11.73 -2.52 3.50
N GLU A 126 12.77 -1.73 3.75
CA GLU A 126 12.61 -0.38 4.32
C GLU A 126 11.95 0.59 3.34
N ASN A 127 12.38 0.60 2.07
CA ASN A 127 11.72 1.41 1.03
C ASN A 127 10.27 0.94 0.79
N LEU A 128 10.04 -0.37 0.77
CA LEU A 128 8.70 -0.94 0.58
C LEU A 128 7.78 -0.61 1.76
N PHE A 129 8.32 -0.61 2.98
CA PHE A 129 7.59 -0.17 4.17
C PHE A 129 7.15 1.29 4.05
N LEU A 130 8.07 2.19 3.70
CA LEU A 130 7.77 3.61 3.51
C LEU A 130 6.72 3.81 2.41
N TYR A 131 6.79 3.05 1.32
CA TYR A 131 5.79 3.07 0.25
C TYR A 131 4.40 2.64 0.73
N VAL A 132 4.33 1.56 1.50
CA VAL A 132 3.07 1.07 2.08
C VAL A 132 2.49 2.10 3.05
N VAL A 133 3.29 2.62 3.98
CA VAL A 133 2.81 3.62 4.96
C VAL A 133 2.38 4.91 4.27
N SER A 134 3.17 5.42 3.32
CA SER A 134 2.80 6.60 2.53
C SER A 134 1.50 6.39 1.75
N SER A 135 1.32 5.19 1.18
CA SER A 135 0.06 4.81 0.50
C SER A 135 -1.12 4.82 1.47
N LEU A 136 -0.93 4.31 2.69
CA LEU A 136 -1.96 4.37 3.72
C LEU A 136 -2.22 5.80 4.17
N GLU A 137 -1.20 6.67 4.30
CA GLU A 137 -1.34 8.06 4.77
C GLU A 137 -2.28 8.90 3.91
N MET A 138 -2.29 8.67 2.60
CA MET A 138 -3.22 9.32 1.69
C MET A 138 -4.67 8.94 1.93
N LEU A 139 -4.93 7.81 2.59
CA LEU A 139 -6.28 7.32 2.90
C LEU A 139 -6.80 7.85 4.23
N VAL A 140 -5.94 8.42 5.08
CA VAL A 140 -6.24 8.79 6.48
C VAL A 140 -7.20 9.98 6.61
N ALA A 141 -7.66 10.55 5.51
CA ALA A 141 -8.84 11.40 5.55
C ALA A 141 -10.10 10.62 5.98
N GLU A 142 -10.10 9.30 5.81
CA GLU A 142 -11.26 8.43 5.95
C GLU A 142 -10.93 7.18 6.78
N ASP A 143 -11.99 6.48 7.17
CA ASP A 143 -11.91 5.14 7.74
C ASP A 143 -11.62 4.12 6.62
N TYR A 144 -10.87 3.05 6.94
CA TYR A 144 -10.47 2.06 5.94
C TYR A 144 -10.36 0.66 6.53
N LEU A 145 -10.36 -0.34 5.66
CA LEU A 145 -10.17 -1.75 6.01
C LEU A 145 -8.92 -2.26 5.32
N ILE A 146 -8.14 -3.10 6.01
CA ILE A 146 -7.04 -3.85 5.38
C ILE A 146 -7.44 -5.32 5.29
N ILE A 147 -7.31 -5.89 4.10
CA ILE A 147 -7.31 -7.33 3.85
C ILE A 147 -5.85 -7.75 3.71
N TYR A 148 -5.34 -8.55 4.63
CA TYR A 148 -4.04 -9.19 4.52
C TYR A 148 -4.24 -10.59 3.93
N MET A 149 -3.78 -10.80 2.70
CA MET A 149 -3.86 -12.08 2.01
C MET A 149 -2.55 -12.84 2.17
N ASN A 150 -2.64 -13.97 2.85
CA ASN A 150 -1.51 -14.83 3.11
C ASN A 150 -1.49 -16.02 2.13
N GLY A 151 -1.14 -15.75 0.86
CA GLY A 151 -1.16 -16.74 -0.23
C GLY A 151 0.01 -17.72 -0.19
N ALA A 152 -0.07 -18.73 0.68
CA ALA A 152 0.96 -19.75 0.87
C ALA A 152 2.39 -19.18 1.00
N THR A 153 2.50 -17.95 1.51
CA THR A 153 3.75 -17.19 1.43
C THR A 153 4.85 -17.88 2.23
N PRO A 154 5.99 -18.22 1.61
CA PRO A 154 7.12 -18.84 2.31
C PRO A 154 7.60 -18.01 3.49
N ARG A 155 8.10 -18.68 4.52
CA ARG A 155 8.61 -18.02 5.73
C ARG A 155 9.72 -17.01 5.43
N GLY A 156 10.53 -17.25 4.40
CA GLY A 156 11.61 -16.37 3.95
C GLY A 156 11.14 -15.00 3.45
N LYS A 157 9.88 -14.87 3.01
CA LYS A 157 9.31 -13.58 2.60
C LYS A 157 8.71 -12.77 3.75
N MET A 158 8.58 -13.38 4.93
CA MET A 158 7.85 -12.78 6.04
C MET A 158 8.78 -12.01 6.98
N PRO A 159 8.51 -10.71 7.24
CA PRO A 159 9.31 -9.94 8.17
C PRO A 159 9.26 -10.53 9.58
N GLY A 160 10.36 -10.39 10.32
CA GLY A 160 10.46 -10.84 11.71
C GLY A 160 9.73 -9.91 12.69
N ILE A 161 9.65 -10.33 13.95
CA ILE A 161 8.94 -9.58 15.01
C ILE A 161 9.52 -8.18 15.26
N GLY A 162 10.85 -8.01 15.14
CA GLY A 162 11.51 -6.71 15.30
C GLY A 162 11.08 -5.71 14.22
N TRP A 163 10.91 -6.19 12.99
CA TRP A 163 10.39 -5.37 11.90
C TRP A 163 8.91 -5.04 12.12
N LEU A 164 8.07 -5.99 12.56
CA LEU A 164 6.66 -5.72 12.87
C LEU A 164 6.52 -4.67 14.00
N LYS A 165 7.38 -4.75 15.01
CA LYS A 165 7.43 -3.75 16.09
C LYS A 165 7.82 -2.37 15.55
N LYS A 166 8.89 -2.27 14.75
CA LYS A 166 9.33 -1.02 14.10
C LYS A 166 8.22 -0.46 13.21
N CYS A 167 7.59 -1.31 12.42
CA CYS A 167 6.44 -1.01 11.58
C CYS A 167 5.29 -0.39 12.40
N TYR A 168 4.83 -1.07 13.45
CA TYR A 168 3.75 -0.56 14.32
C TYR A 168 4.10 0.78 15.01
N GLN A 169 5.38 1.00 15.34
CA GLN A 169 5.86 2.24 15.95
C GLN A 169 5.94 3.40 14.95
N MET A 170 6.32 3.12 13.69
CA MET A 170 6.41 4.12 12.63
C MET A 170 5.03 4.48 12.06
N ILE A 171 4.04 3.60 12.16
CA ILE A 171 2.67 3.92 11.73
C ILE A 171 2.08 5.00 12.65
N ASP A 172 1.69 6.12 12.04
CA ASP A 172 1.08 7.24 12.74
C ASP A 172 -0.16 6.83 13.56
N ARG A 173 -0.43 7.56 14.64
CA ARG A 173 -1.57 7.29 15.52
C ARG A 173 -2.91 7.39 14.75
N ARG A 174 -3.01 8.30 13.79
CA ARG A 174 -4.21 8.54 12.98
C ARG A 174 -4.51 7.34 12.07
N LEU A 175 -3.49 6.80 11.41
CA LEU A 175 -3.56 5.57 10.62
C LEU A 175 -4.13 4.40 11.43
N ARG A 176 -3.62 4.20 12.65
CA ARG A 176 -4.08 3.12 13.54
C ARG A 176 -5.51 3.33 14.04
N LYS A 177 -5.95 4.58 14.21
CA LYS A 177 -7.30 4.90 14.66
C LYS A 177 -8.35 4.63 13.58
N ASN A 178 -8.11 5.11 12.37
CA ASN A 178 -9.05 5.04 11.24
C ASN A 178 -9.16 3.63 10.61
N LEU A 179 -8.22 2.73 10.89
CA LEU A 179 -8.37 1.32 10.52
C LEU A 179 -9.61 0.74 11.21
N LYS A 180 -10.65 0.33 10.49
CA LYS A 180 -11.83 -0.32 11.09
C LYS A 180 -11.58 -1.79 11.39
N SER A 181 -11.03 -2.50 10.41
CA SER A 181 -10.75 -3.93 10.51
C SER A 181 -9.46 -4.28 9.76
N LEU A 182 -8.72 -5.25 10.29
CA LEU A 182 -7.61 -5.94 9.64
C LEU A 182 -8.01 -7.40 9.49
N VAL A 183 -8.50 -7.78 8.32
CA VAL A 183 -8.92 -9.16 8.02
C VAL A 183 -7.74 -9.92 7.45
N ILE A 184 -7.29 -10.97 8.14
CA ILE A 184 -6.19 -11.84 7.73
C ILE A 184 -6.79 -13.09 7.10
N ALA A 185 -6.69 -13.19 5.78
CA ALA A 185 -7.14 -14.34 5.01
C ALA A 185 -6.05 -15.42 4.96
N HIS A 186 -6.44 -16.67 5.23
CA HIS A 186 -5.59 -17.86 5.31
C HIS A 186 -4.40 -17.71 6.28
N PRO A 187 -4.64 -17.38 7.57
CA PRO A 187 -3.57 -17.16 8.53
C PRO A 187 -2.69 -18.40 8.71
N THR A 188 -1.38 -18.26 8.51
CA THR A 188 -0.41 -19.29 8.89
C THR A 188 -0.22 -19.37 10.40
N TRP A 189 0.29 -20.49 10.90
CA TRP A 189 0.72 -20.60 12.30
C TRP A 189 1.76 -19.52 12.66
N PHE A 190 2.65 -19.19 11.71
CA PHE A 190 3.66 -18.15 11.91
C PHE A 190 3.06 -16.78 12.24
N ILE A 191 2.12 -16.27 11.42
CA ILE A 191 1.52 -14.95 11.67
C ILE A 191 0.73 -14.93 12.99
N ARG A 192 0.05 -16.03 13.32
CA ARG A 192 -0.68 -16.19 14.58
C ARG A 192 0.27 -16.10 15.78
N THR A 193 1.41 -16.79 15.72
CA THR A 193 2.44 -16.76 16.76
C THR A 193 3.08 -15.39 16.89
N VAL A 194 3.44 -14.74 15.77
CA VAL A 194 4.00 -13.37 15.79
C VAL A 194 3.01 -12.39 16.40
N LEU A 195 1.73 -12.43 16.01
CA LEU A 195 0.71 -11.55 16.57
C LEU A 195 0.50 -11.81 18.06
N ALA A 196 0.49 -13.07 18.49
CA ALA A 196 0.39 -13.44 19.90
C ALA A 196 1.58 -12.88 20.73
N ILE A 197 2.81 -13.04 20.26
CA ILE A 197 4.02 -12.55 20.95
C ILE A 197 4.11 -11.01 20.88
N SER A 198 3.58 -10.38 19.83
CA SER A 198 3.56 -8.92 19.68
C SER A 198 2.53 -8.21 20.57
N ARG A 199 1.58 -8.94 21.16
CA ARG A 199 0.48 -8.41 21.99
C ARG A 199 0.92 -7.46 23.12
N PRO A 200 2.07 -7.62 23.80
CA PRO A 200 2.53 -6.66 24.81
C PRO A 200 2.86 -5.27 24.26
N PHE A 201 3.12 -5.15 22.95
CA PHE A 201 3.54 -3.90 22.31
C PHE A 201 2.43 -3.28 21.43
N ILE A 202 1.37 -4.04 21.14
CA ILE A 202 0.23 -3.60 20.32
C ILE A 202 -0.94 -3.27 21.25
N SER A 203 -1.61 -2.14 21.01
CA SER A 203 -2.75 -1.75 21.85
C SER A 203 -3.89 -2.78 21.75
N VAL A 204 -4.57 -3.05 22.87
CA VAL A 204 -5.75 -3.94 22.89
C VAL A 204 -6.80 -3.51 21.88
N LYS A 205 -7.02 -2.19 21.74
CA LYS A 205 -7.94 -1.62 20.74
C LYS A 205 -7.55 -1.98 19.30
N PHE A 206 -6.26 -2.05 18.99
CA PHE A 206 -5.79 -2.47 17.67
C PHE A 206 -5.91 -3.99 17.50
N MET A 207 -5.55 -4.77 18.53
CA MET A 207 -5.73 -6.23 18.49
C MET A 207 -7.18 -6.64 18.24
N ASN A 208 -8.15 -5.91 18.78
CA ASN A 208 -9.58 -6.15 18.56
C ASN A 208 -10.05 -5.87 17.11
N LYS A 209 -9.23 -5.22 16.29
CA LYS A 209 -9.51 -4.99 14.86
C LYS A 209 -9.09 -6.18 14.01
N ILE A 210 -8.30 -7.12 14.55
CA ILE A 210 -7.76 -8.25 13.81
C ILE A 210 -8.81 -9.35 13.74
N GLN A 211 -9.18 -9.74 12.53
CA GLN A 211 -10.09 -10.84 12.25
C GLN A 211 -9.37 -11.87 11.39
N TYR A 212 -9.65 -13.15 11.61
CA TYR A 212 -9.07 -14.24 10.84
C TYR A 212 -10.17 -14.89 10.02
N VAL A 213 -9.93 -15.10 8.73
CA VAL A 213 -10.80 -15.86 7.84
C VAL A 213 -10.00 -16.97 7.16
N HIS A 214 -10.60 -18.13 7.00
CA HIS A 214 -9.96 -19.34 6.51
C HIS A 214 -10.29 -19.67 5.06
N SER A 215 -11.25 -18.96 4.45
CA SER A 215 -11.61 -19.08 3.05
C SER A 215 -11.95 -17.71 2.44
N LEU A 216 -11.96 -17.65 1.11
CA LEU A 216 -12.46 -16.48 0.37
C LEU A 216 -13.97 -16.29 0.53
N ASP A 217 -14.72 -17.35 0.79
CA ASP A 217 -16.16 -17.27 1.06
C ASP A 217 -16.44 -16.53 2.38
N GLU A 218 -15.71 -16.88 3.46
CA GLU A 218 -15.78 -16.16 4.74
C GLU A 218 -15.36 -14.70 4.57
N LEU A 219 -14.37 -14.43 3.69
CA LEU A 219 -13.97 -13.06 3.38
C LEU A 219 -15.10 -12.29 2.66
N ALA A 220 -15.78 -12.92 1.70
CA ALA A 220 -16.85 -12.32 0.93
C ALA A 220 -18.09 -11.95 1.76
N GLU A 221 -18.29 -12.60 2.92
CA GLU A 221 -19.34 -12.21 3.87
C GLU A 221 -19.02 -10.88 4.60
N ILE A 222 -17.75 -10.48 4.66
CA ILE A 222 -17.27 -9.31 5.42
C ILE A 222 -17.00 -8.12 4.51
N VAL A 223 -16.49 -8.36 3.30
CA VAL A 223 -16.06 -7.32 2.36
C VAL A 223 -16.65 -7.51 0.96
N PRO A 224 -17.03 -6.43 0.28
CA PRO A 224 -17.44 -6.49 -1.12
C PRO A 224 -16.23 -6.85 -1.99
N MET A 225 -16.32 -7.97 -2.70
CA MET A 225 -15.17 -8.59 -3.40
C MET A 225 -15.03 -8.14 -4.87
N GLU A 226 -15.93 -7.31 -5.41
CA GLU A 226 -16.00 -7.04 -6.86
C GLU A 226 -14.75 -6.35 -7.42
N HIS A 227 -14.03 -5.62 -6.58
CA HIS A 227 -12.81 -4.89 -6.95
C HIS A 227 -11.56 -5.41 -6.24
N VAL A 228 -11.70 -6.48 -5.44
CA VAL A 228 -10.60 -7.08 -4.68
C VAL A 228 -9.81 -7.98 -5.61
N GLN A 229 -8.55 -7.61 -5.89
CA GLN A 229 -7.64 -8.45 -6.66
C GLN A 229 -7.03 -9.53 -5.78
N VAL A 230 -7.49 -10.77 -5.97
CA VAL A 230 -6.96 -11.94 -5.26
C VAL A 230 -5.80 -12.54 -6.05
N PRO A 231 -4.58 -12.65 -5.48
CA PRO A 231 -3.49 -13.40 -6.10
C PRO A 231 -3.87 -14.86 -6.33
N GLU A 232 -3.47 -15.45 -7.46
CA GLU A 232 -3.80 -16.84 -7.82
C GLU A 232 -3.40 -17.86 -6.73
N CYS A 233 -2.27 -17.65 -6.06
CA CYS A 233 -1.80 -18.48 -4.94
C CYS A 233 -2.68 -18.43 -3.66
N VAL A 234 -3.71 -17.57 -3.62
CA VAL A 234 -4.65 -17.41 -2.51
C VAL A 234 -5.99 -18.11 -2.81
N VAL A 235 -6.29 -18.47 -4.06
CA VAL A 235 -7.60 -19.01 -4.50
C VAL A 235 -7.83 -20.48 -4.06
N GLN A 236 -7.00 -21.01 -3.16
CA GLN A 236 -7.03 -22.40 -2.71
C GLN A 236 -8.16 -22.71 -1.71
#